data_AF-A0A7J9PYH3-F1
#
_entry.id   AF-A0A7J9PYH3-F1
#
_cell.length_a   1.000
_cell.length_b   1.000
_cell.length_c   1.000
_cell.angle_alpha   90.00
_cell.angle_beta   90.00
_cell.angle_gamma   90.00
#
_symmetry.space_group_name_H-M   'P 1'
#
loop_
_entity.id
_entity.type
_entity.pdbx_description
1 polymer ?
#
loop_
_entity_poly.entity_id
_entity_poly.type
_entity_poly.pdbx_seq_one_letter_code
_entity_poly.pdbx_strand_id
1 'polypeptide(L)' 'MKMPCEVIIWYILPGIRREITKSLLKNGLSQREVAKKLGITDAAVSQYLSE' A
#
# COMPACT_ATOMS: atom_id res chain seq x y z
N MET A 1 -26.49 2.12 -1.30
CA MET A 1 -25.61 3.24 -0.90
C MET A 1 -24.52 2.64 -0.03
N LYS A 2 -23.22 2.75 -0.37
CA LYS A 2 -22.16 2.28 0.53
C LYS A 2 -22.03 3.26 1.70
N MET A 3 -21.92 2.75 2.92
CA MET A 3 -21.69 3.58 4.09
C MET A 3 -20.31 4.25 4.01
N PRO A 4 -20.13 5.45 4.57
CA PRO A 4 -18.85 6.16 4.52
C PRO A 4 -17.66 5.32 5.00
N CYS A 5 -17.84 4.53 6.06
CA CYS A 5 -16.81 3.63 6.59
C CYS A 5 -16.44 2.50 5.61
N GLU A 6 -17.39 1.96 4.86
CA GLU A 6 -17.10 0.98 3.81
C GLU A 6 -16.24 1.61 2.71
N VAL A 7 -16.56 2.83 2.28
CA VAL A 7 -15.75 3.53 1.27
C VAL A 7 -14.31 3.72 1.74
N ILE A 8 -14.14 4.11 3.01
CA ILE A 8 -12.82 4.33 3.59
C ILE A 8 -12.01 3.02 3.62
N ILE A 9 -12.62 1.92 4.08
CA ILE A 9 -11.93 0.63 4.22
C ILE A 9 -11.60 0.01 2.86
N TRP A 10 -12.51 0.09 1.90
CA TRP A 10 -12.35 -0.60 0.62
C TRP A 10 -11.53 0.18 -0.42
N TYR A 11 -11.45 1.51 -0.32
CA TYR A 11 -10.82 2.33 -1.36
C TYR A 11 -9.76 3.27 -0.81
N ILE A 12 -10.07 4.00 0.27
CA ILE A 12 -9.18 5.06 0.76
C ILE A 12 -7.95 4.47 1.46
N LEU A 13 -8.14 3.58 2.43
CA LEU A 13 -7.04 2.95 3.17
C LEU A 13 -6.10 2.15 2.26
N PRO A 14 -6.59 1.30 1.33
CA PRO A 14 -5.73 0.63 0.35
C PRO A 14 -4.98 1.62 -0.55
N GLY A 15 -5.65 2.68 -1.02
CA GLY A 15 -5.02 3.72 -1.84
C GLY A 15 -3.88 4.44 -1.12
N ILE A 16 -4.07 4.79 0.16
CA ILE A 16 -3.04 5.43 0.98
C ILE A 16 -1.82 4.49 1.12
N ARG A 17 -2.04 3.21 1.46
CA ARG A 17 -0.94 2.24 1.62
C ARG A 17 -0.14 2.07 0.33
N ARG A 18 -0.83 2.07 -0.82
CA ARG A 18 -0.21 2.01 -2.14
C ARG A 18 0.66 3.22 -2.42
N GLU A 19 0.17 4.43 -2.20
CA GLU A 19 0.96 5.64 -2.45
C GLU A 19 2.17 5.77 -1.52
N ILE A 20 2.04 5.35 -0.26
CA ILE A 20 3.18 5.26 0.67
C ILE A 20 4.22 4.27 0.13
N THR A 21 3.78 3.09 -0.33
CA THR A 21 4.67 2.07 -0.92
C THR A 21 5.44 2.62 -2.12
N LYS A 22 4.75 3.28 -3.06
CA LYS A 22 5.38 3.91 -4.23
C LYS A 22 6.37 5.00 -3.84
N SER A 23 6.00 5.85 -2.87
CA SER A 23 6.89 6.91 -2.38
C SER A 23 8.18 6.34 -1.80
N LEU A 24 8.09 5.28 -0.99
CA LEU A 24 9.27 4.63 -0.41
C LEU A 24 10.19 4.01 -1.47
N LEU A 25 9.63 3.35 -2.48
CA LEU A 25 10.43 2.81 -3.60
C LEU A 25 11.12 3.91 -4.40
N LYS A 26 10.44 5.04 -4.65
CA LYS A 26 11.03 6.21 -5.30
C LYS A 26 12.19 6.82 -4.50
N ASN A 27 12.17 6.67 -3.17
CA ASN A 27 13.28 7.07 -2.30
C ASN A 27 14.44 6.05 -2.28
N GLY A 28 14.44 5.05 -3.17
CA GLY A 28 15.53 4.10 -3.35
C GLY A 28 15.48 2.85 -2.47
N LEU A 29 14.39 2.64 -1.72
CA LEU A 29 14.23 1.42 -0.94
C LEU A 29 13.88 0.23 -1.83
N SER A 30 14.39 -0.95 -1.49
CA SER A 30 13.96 -2.21 -2.12
C SER A 30 12.58 -2.64 -1.62
N GLN A 31 11.87 -3.47 -2.40
CA GLN A 31 10.55 -3.97 -2.02
C GLN A 31 10.55 -4.67 -0.65
N ARG A 32 11.60 -5.43 -0.33
CA ARG A 32 11.77 -6.09 0.98
C ARG A 32 11.91 -5.10 2.14
N GLU A 33 12.65 -4.01 1.94
CA GLU A 33 12.79 -2.96 2.96
C GLU A 33 11.48 -2.23 3.18
N VAL A 34 10.73 -1.98 2.10
CA VAL A 34 9.38 -1.40 2.17
C VAL A 34 8.42 -2.32 2.91
N ALA A 35 8.39 -3.61 2.58
CA ALA A 35 7.57 -4.61 3.26
C ALA A 35 7.87 -4.64 4.77
N LYS A 36 9.16 -4.67 5.13
CA LYS A 36 9.62 -4.64 6.52
C LYS A 36 9.22 -3.35 7.25
N LYS A 37 9.35 -2.18 6.62
CA LYS A 37 8.97 -0.89 7.22
C LYS A 37 7.46 -0.73 7.39
N LEU A 38 6.67 -1.25 6.45
CA LEU A 38 5.21 -1.16 6.48
C LEU A 38 4.54 -2.31 7.25
N GLY A 39 5.32 -3.29 7.73
CA GLY A 39 4.80 -4.46 8.44
C GLY A 39 3.86 -5.31 7.58
N ILE A 40 4.16 -5.43 6.29
CA ILE A 40 3.38 -6.21 5.32
C ILE A 40 4.26 -7.26 4.63
N THR A 41 3.64 -8.17 3.88
CA THR A 41 4.36 -9.17 3.10
C THR A 41 4.93 -8.57 1.82
N ASP A 42 6.00 -9.18 1.30
CA ASP A 42 6.55 -8.83 -0.02
C ASP A 42 5.47 -8.91 -1.12
N ALA A 43 4.57 -9.90 -1.03
CA ALA A 43 3.46 -10.07 -1.96
C ALA A 43 2.47 -8.88 -1.93
N ALA A 44 2.19 -8.31 -0.76
CA ALA A 44 1.33 -7.13 -0.63
C ALA A 44 1.97 -5.90 -1.29
N VAL A 45 3.30 -5.75 -1.15
CA VAL A 45 4.05 -4.70 -1.87
C VAL A 45 3.94 -4.89 -3.37
N SER A 46 4.12 -6.12 -3.88
CA SER A 46 3.96 -6.41 -5.31
C SER A 46 2.54 -6.10 -5.80
N GLN A 47 1.51 -6.46 -5.02
CA GLN A 47 0.12 -6.18 -5.37
C GLN A 47 -0.15 -4.67 -5.49
N TYR A 48 0.38 -3.85 -4.58
CA TYR A 48 0.25 -2.38 -4.66
C TYR A 48 0.94 -1.75 -5.88
N LEU A 49 1.88 -2.46 -6.51
CA LEU A 49 2.55 -2.03 -7.73
C LEU A 49 1.85 -2.53 -9.00
N SER A 50 1.11 -3.64 -8.92
CA SER A 50 0.42 -4.25 -10.06
C SER A 50 -0.96 -3.65 -10.33
N GLU A 51 -1.71 -3.30 -9.29
CA GLU A 51 -2.87 -2.40 -9.41
C GLU A 51 -2.39 -0.98 -9.69
#